data_AF-A0A1J4SAQ2-F1
#
_entry.id   AF-A0A1J4SAQ2-F1
#
_cell.length_a   1.000
_cell.length_b   1.000
_cell.length_c   1.000
_cell.angle_alpha   90.00
_cell.angle_beta   90.00
_cell.angle_gamma   90.00
#
_symmetry.space_group_name_H-M   'P 1'
#
loop_
_entity.id
_entity.type
_entity.pdbx_description
1 polymer ?
#
loop_
_entity_poly.entity_id
_entity_poly.type
_entity_poly.pdbx_seq_one_letter_code
_entity_poly.pdbx_strand_id
1 'polypeptide(L)' 'MNRERRKEAGKVFLDLSKYLATTVAIGSLFVKGSIEWLPVILGGLLAVALFVVGIKTIPPDRED' A
#
# COMPACT_ATOMS: atom_id res chain seq x y z
N MET A 1 4.17 -21.80 -12.93
CA MET A 1 4.93 -21.43 -11.70
C MET A 1 5.06 -19.91 -11.47
N ASN A 2 5.22 -19.07 -12.49
CA ASN A 2 5.43 -17.62 -12.28
C ASN A 2 4.14 -16.80 -11.99
N ARG A 3 2.97 -17.26 -12.44
CA ARG A 3 1.70 -16.52 -12.28
C ARG A 3 1.24 -16.46 -10.82
N GLU A 4 1.21 -17.60 -10.13
CA GLU A 4 0.81 -17.68 -8.72
C GLU A 4 1.76 -16.89 -7.82
N ARG A 5 3.08 -17.05 -7.99
CA ARG A 5 4.08 -16.26 -7.27
C ARG A 5 3.91 -14.75 -7.47
N ARG A 6 3.62 -14.30 -8.70
CA ARG A 6 3.32 -12.90 -8.98
C ARG A 6 2.00 -12.45 -8.33
N LYS A 7 0.98 -13.30 -8.33
CA LYS A 7 -0.30 -13.02 -7.65
C LYS A 7 -0.11 -12.88 -6.14
N GLU A 8 0.67 -13.75 -5.52
CA GLU A 8 1.01 -13.67 -4.09
C GLU A 8 1.85 -12.43 -3.78
N ALA A 9 2.91 -12.16 -4.53
CA ALA A 9 3.73 -10.96 -4.35
C ALA A 9 2.90 -9.68 -4.49
N GLY A 10 2.01 -9.62 -5.49
CA GLY A 10 1.11 -8.50 -5.68
C GLY A 10 0.13 -8.31 -4.51
N LYS A 11 -0.42 -9.40 -3.97
CA LYS A 11 -1.26 -9.35 -2.76
C LYS A 11 -0.49 -8.80 -1.56
N VAL A 12 0.76 -9.24 -1.34
CA VAL A 12 1.61 -8.72 -0.26
C VAL A 12 1.80 -7.19 -0.39
N PHE A 13 2.05 -6.67 -1.59
CA PHE A 13 2.16 -5.23 -1.79
C PHE A 13 0.85 -4.48 -1.52
N LEU A 14 -0.30 -5.07 -1.87
CA LEU A 14 -1.61 -4.49 -1.53
C LEU A 14 -1.86 -4.47 -0.02
N ASP A 15 -1.47 -5.54 0.68
CA ASP A 15 -1.61 -5.62 2.14
C ASP A 15 -0.68 -4.60 2.83
N LEU A 16 0.58 -4.49 2.39
CA LEU A 16 1.51 -3.48 2.88
C LEU A 16 0.99 -2.05 2.63
N SER A 17 0.45 -1.79 1.45
CA SER A 17 -0.18 -0.51 1.12
C SER A 17 -1.31 -0.17 2.10
N LYS A 18 -2.24 -1.11 2.32
CA LYS A 18 -3.35 -0.93 3.27
C LYS A 18 -2.88 -0.69 4.69
N TYR A 19 -1.92 -1.49 5.18
CA TYR A 19 -1.41 -1.33 6.53
C TYR A 19 -0.72 0.02 6.70
N LEU A 20 0.15 0.41 5.75
CA LEU A 20 0.81 1.71 5.81
C LEU A 20 -0.20 2.87 5.77
N ALA A 21 -1.16 2.84 4.85
CA ALA A 21 -2.20 3.86 4.77
C ALA A 21 -3.00 3.96 6.08
N THR A 22 -3.35 2.81 6.66
CA THR A 22 -4.09 2.74 7.92
C THR A 22 -3.25 3.27 9.08
N THR A 23 -1.98 2.88 9.19
CA THR A 23 -1.06 3.35 10.22
C THR A 23 -0.85 4.86 10.12
N VAL A 24 -0.69 5.41 8.92
CA VAL A 24 -0.53 6.87 8.72
C VAL A 24 -1.83 7.61 9.08
N ALA A 25 -2.97 7.13 8.60
CA ALA A 25 -4.27 7.76 8.86
C ALA A 25 -4.61 7.74 10.35
N ILE A 26 -4.56 6.56 10.98
CA ILE A 26 -4.80 6.41 12.42
C ILE A 26 -3.74 7.18 13.20
N GLY A 27 -2.45 7.01 12.89
CA GLY A 27 -1.37 7.70 13.56
C GLY A 27 -1.57 9.22 13.59
N SER A 28 -2.02 9.81 12.49
CA SER A 28 -2.31 11.25 12.41
C SER A 28 -3.45 11.70 13.32
N LEU A 29 -4.43 10.83 13.62
CA LEU A 29 -5.55 11.12 14.52
C LEU A 29 -5.18 11.03 16.00
N PHE A 30 -4.18 10.22 16.35
CA PHE A 30 -3.78 9.97 17.75
C PHE A 30 -2.58 10.81 18.22
N VAL A 31 -2.02 11.67 17.35
CA VAL A 31 -0.98 12.62 17.74
C VAL A 31 -1.55 13.64 18.73
N LYS A 32 -1.00 13.64 19.96
CA LYS A 32 -1.27 14.68 20.96
C LYS A 32 -0.35 15.87 20.70
N GLY A 33 -0.75 16.77 19.80
CA GLY A 33 0.02 17.97 19.45
C GLY A 33 -0.20 18.42 18.01
N SER A 34 0.77 19.17 17.47
CA SER A 34 0.80 19.51 16.05
C SER A 34 1.18 18.28 15.22
N ILE A 35 0.44 18.04 14.15
CA ILE A 35 0.75 16.97 13.20
C ILE A 35 1.99 17.38 12.40
N GLU A 36 3.02 16.54 12.43
CA GLU A 36 4.13 16.62 11.49
C GLU A 36 3.68 16.13 10.11
N TRP A 37 3.34 17.06 9.23
CA TRP A 37 2.75 16.75 7.93
C TRP A 37 3.70 16.04 6.96
N LEU A 38 5.02 16.23 7.10
CA LEU A 38 5.99 15.64 6.19
C LEU A 38 5.96 14.09 6.23
N PRO A 39 6.07 13.42 7.40
CA PRO A 39 5.87 11.97 7.51
C PRO A 39 4.52 11.48 6.98
N VAL A 40 3.43 12.23 7.21
CA VAL A 40 2.08 11.87 6.76
C VAL A 40 2.01 11.84 5.23
N ILE A 41 2.53 12.88 4.59
CA ILE A 41 2.56 12.99 3.12
C ILE A 41 3.45 11.90 2.52
N LEU A 42 4.66 11.70 3.06
CA LEU A 42 5.58 10.67 2.56
C LEU A 42 5.00 9.25 2.74
N GLY A 43 4.39 8.98 3.89
CA GLY A 43 3.72 7.70 4.16
C GLY A 43 2.53 7.47 3.22
N GLY A 44 1.73 8.50 2.95
CA GLY A 44 0.64 8.45 1.98
C GLY A 44 1.13 8.17 0.56
N LEU A 45 2.17 8.88 0.10
CA LEU A 45 2.78 8.66 -1.22
C LEU A 45 3.34 7.25 -1.36
N LEU A 46 4.02 6.74 -0.33
CA LEU A 46 4.55 5.39 -0.32
C LEU A 46 3.42 4.34 -0.35
N ALA A 47 2.32 4.56 0.38
CA ALA A 47 1.16 3.66 0.34
C ALA A 47 0.55 3.60 -1.07
N VAL A 48 0.43 4.73 -1.77
CA VAL A 48 -0.03 4.78 -3.16
C VAL A 48 0.94 4.06 -4.09
N ALA A 49 2.25 4.26 -3.93
CA ALA A 49 3.26 3.58 -4.73
C ALA A 49 3.15 2.04 -4.56
N LEU A 50 3.04 1.55 -3.33
CA LEU A 50 2.85 0.13 -3.03
C LEU A 50 1.55 -0.42 -3.63
N PHE A 51 0.46 0.35 -3.60
CA PHE A 51 -0.81 -0.03 -4.22
C PHE A 51 -0.66 -0.23 -5.74
N VAL A 52 -0.05 0.74 -6.42
CA VAL A 52 0.20 0.68 -7.87
C VAL A 52 1.10 -0.50 -8.23
N VAL A 53 2.17 -0.73 -7.46
CA VAL A 53 3.05 -1.88 -7.64
C VAL A 53 2.28 -3.19 -7.45
N GLY A 54 1.45 -3.28 -6.40
CA GLY A 54 0.60 -4.45 -6.15
C GLY A 54 -0.32 -4.78 -7.32
N ILE A 55 -1.09 -3.79 -7.80
CA ILE A 55 -1.98 -3.97 -8.96
C ILE A 55 -1.20 -4.40 -10.21
N LYS A 56 -0.10 -3.72 -10.54
CA LYS A 56 0.70 -4.06 -11.74
C LYS A 56 1.39 -5.43 -11.63
N THR A 57 1.63 -5.91 -10.42
CA THR A 57 2.26 -7.20 -10.17
C THR A 57 1.27 -8.35 -10.32
N ILE A 58 0.02 -8.17 -9.88
CA ILE A 58 -1.05 -9.17 -10.03
C ILE A 58 -1.34 -9.37 -11.52
N PRO A 59 -1.09 -10.58 -12.07
CA PRO A 59 -1.42 -10.86 -13.46
C PRO A 59 -2.95 -10.82 -13.61
N PRO A 60 -3.49 -10.25 -14.71
CA PRO A 60 -4.92 -10.24 -14.96
C PRO A 60 -5.45 -11.67 -14.94
N ASP A 61 -6.57 -11.88 -14.25
CA ASP A 61 -7.33 -13.12 -14.36
C ASP A 61 -7.97 -13.08 -15.74
N ARG A 62 -7.32 -13.72 -16.74
CA ARG A 62 -7.79 -13.72 -18.14
C ARG A 62 -9.30 -14.04 -18.22
N GLU A 63 -10.08 -13.09 -18.72
CA GLU A 63 -11.20 -13.35 -19.62
C GLU A 63 -10.76 -12.82 -21.00
N ASP A 64 -10.08 -13.68 -21.74
CA ASP A 64 -10.06 -13.73 -23.22
C ASP A 64 -10.17 -15.22 -23.59
#